data_AF-A0ABC8CR32-F1
#
_entry.id   AF-A0ABC8CR32-F1
#
_cell.length_a   1.000
_cell.length_b   1.000
_cell.length_c   1.000
_cell.angle_alpha   90.00
_cell.angle_beta   90.00
_cell.angle_gamma   90.00
#
_symmetry.space_group_name_H-M   'P 1'
#
loop_
_entity.id
_entity.type
_entity.pdbx_description
1 polymer ?
#
loop_
_entity_poly.entity_id
_entity_poly.type
_entity_poly.pdbx_seq_one_letter_code
_entity_poly.pdbx_strand_id
1 'polypeptide(L)'
;MDKRKNKFIILGIVVILLGIFSYNYYQKKQKFVGTPLEPIYKIVKIQNFKKGTYEEYKELFSNPNKVITKEQFEAYRNSNKSKDMFKYDGDSIKRIMSHMKSEEEGKDLYKVYYLKNPNDNKEKNNASYWMIVKENNKWVIRN
;
A
#
# COMPACT_ATOMS: atom_id res chain seq x y z
N MET A 1 -25.66 43.94 15.00
CA MET A 1 -24.84 42.71 14.97
C MET A 1 -23.97 42.74 13.72
N ASP A 2 -22.65 42.81 13.89
CA ASP A 2 -21.71 43.28 12.86
C ASP A 2 -21.35 42.16 11.87
N LYS A 3 -21.90 42.22 10.64
CA LYS A 3 -21.80 41.17 9.60
C LYS A 3 -20.35 40.82 9.22
N ARG A 4 -19.39 41.72 9.46
CA ARG A 4 -17.97 41.48 9.19
C ARG A 4 -17.34 40.48 10.16
N LYS A 5 -17.68 40.53 11.45
CA LYS A 5 -17.12 39.62 12.46
C LYS A 5 -17.53 38.17 12.24
N ASN A 6 -18.77 37.92 11.80
CA ASN A 6 -19.25 36.57 11.47
C ASN A 6 -18.52 35.93 10.29
N LYS A 7 -18.14 36.71 9.25
CA LYS A 7 -17.43 36.17 8.08
C LYS A 7 -16.02 35.64 8.44
N PHE A 8 -15.30 36.34 9.32
CA PHE A 8 -13.96 35.91 9.76
C PHE A 8 -13.99 34.66 10.63
N ILE A 9 -15.02 34.51 11.48
CA ILE A 9 -15.21 33.31 12.31
C ILE A 9 -15.51 32.09 11.42
N ILE A 10 -16.40 32.24 10.43
CA ILE A 10 -16.72 31.16 9.49
C ILE A 10 -15.50 30.77 8.65
N LEU A 11 -14.72 31.74 8.16
CA LEU A 11 -13.51 31.47 7.38
C LEU A 11 -12.45 30.72 8.21
N GLY A 12 -12.25 31.12 9.47
CA GLY A 12 -11.33 30.45 10.39
C GLY A 12 -11.72 29.00 10.67
N ILE A 13 -13.02 28.72 10.87
CA ILE A 13 -13.53 27.37 11.07
C ILE A 13 -13.34 26.49 9.82
N VAL A 14 -13.56 27.03 8.62
CA VAL A 14 -13.37 26.29 7.36
C VAL A 14 -11.89 25.93 7.14
N VAL A 15 -10.96 26.83 7.46
CA VAL A 15 -9.51 26.56 7.35
C VAL A 15 -9.06 25.48 8.34
N ILE A 16 -9.56 25.52 9.59
CA ILE A 16 -9.27 24.51 10.60
C ILE A 16 -9.82 23.14 10.17
N LEU A 17 -11.05 23.09 9.66
CA LEU A 17 -11.66 21.85 9.17
C LEU A 17 -10.90 21.29 7.95
N LEU A 18 -10.49 22.13 7.00
CA LEU A 18 -9.65 21.72 5.86
C LEU A 18 -8.27 21.22 6.31
N GLY A 19 -7.67 21.85 7.33
CA GLY A 19 -6.41 21.41 7.94
C GLY A 19 -6.54 20.04 8.61
N ILE A 20 -7.59 19.82 9.40
CA ILE A 20 -7.88 18.53 10.06
C ILE A 20 -8.20 17.44 9.04
N PHE A 21 -8.96 17.76 7.98
CA PHE A 21 -9.28 16.81 6.92
C PHE A 21 -8.03 16.41 6.12
N SER A 22 -7.17 17.38 5.81
CA SER A 22 -5.89 17.16 5.14
C SER A 22 -4.93 16.35 6.02
N TYR A 23 -4.85 16.64 7.32
CA TYR A 23 -4.04 15.91 8.29
C TYR A 23 -4.50 14.45 8.45
N ASN A 24 -5.80 14.20 8.61
CA ASN A 24 -6.37 12.85 8.68
C ASN A 24 -6.21 12.07 7.36
N TYR A 25 -6.29 12.77 6.21
CA TYR A 25 -6.01 12.18 4.91
C TYR A 25 -4.52 11.84 4.74
N TYR A 26 -3.61 12.69 5.25
CA TYR A 26 -2.17 12.47 5.29
C TYR A 26 -1.77 11.31 6.21
N GLN A 27 -2.29 11.26 7.43
CA GLN A 27 -2.04 10.18 8.40
C GLN A 27 -2.46 8.81 7.86
N LYS A 28 -3.55 8.72 7.09
CA LYS A 28 -4.00 7.47 6.46
C LYS A 28 -3.05 6.95 5.37
N LYS A 29 -2.27 7.81 4.71
CA LYS A 29 -1.21 7.38 3.77
C LYS A 29 0.07 6.93 4.47
N GLN A 30 0.33 7.39 5.71
CA GLN A 30 1.63 7.22 6.37
C GLN A 30 1.90 5.82 6.94
N LYS A 31 0.89 4.98 7.23
CA LYS A 31 1.13 3.71 7.95
C LYS A 31 2.14 2.77 7.26
N PHE A 32 2.31 2.87 5.94
CA PHE A 32 3.18 1.97 5.18
C PHE A 32 4.43 2.64 4.61
N VAL A 33 4.49 3.97 4.52
CA VAL A 33 5.61 4.68 3.88
C VAL A 33 6.88 4.50 4.71
N GLY A 34 8.00 4.19 4.05
CA GLY A 34 9.28 3.94 4.72
C GLY A 34 9.38 2.58 5.40
N THR A 35 8.36 1.73 5.28
CA THR A 35 8.35 0.37 5.84
C THR A 35 8.48 -0.70 4.74
N PRO A 36 8.86 -1.94 5.09
CA PRO A 36 8.83 -3.07 4.15
C PRO A 36 7.44 -3.34 3.52
N LEU A 37 6.35 -2.82 4.11
CA LEU A 37 5.01 -2.94 3.56
C LEU A 37 4.71 -1.92 2.43
N GLU A 38 5.55 -0.90 2.25
CA GLU A 38 5.35 0.13 1.22
C GLU A 38 5.21 -0.44 -0.20
N PRO A 39 6.16 -1.26 -0.71
CA PRO A 39 6.05 -1.81 -2.06
C PRO A 39 4.81 -2.70 -2.22
N ILE A 40 4.41 -3.43 -1.18
CA ILE A 40 3.21 -4.28 -1.22
C ILE A 40 1.93 -3.45 -1.26
N TYR A 41 1.86 -2.35 -0.50
CA TYR A 41 0.75 -1.42 -0.61
C TYR A 41 0.62 -0.85 -2.04
N LYS A 42 1.75 -0.50 -2.67
CA LYS A 42 1.77 0.03 -4.04
C LYS A 42 1.38 -1.02 -5.07
N ILE A 43 1.91 -2.25 -5.00
CA ILE A 43 1.61 -3.29 -5.98
C ILE A 43 0.13 -3.67 -5.96
N VAL A 44 -0.48 -3.80 -4.77
CA VAL A 44 -1.93 -4.06 -4.62
C VAL A 44 -2.75 -2.95 -5.24
N LYS A 45 -2.38 -1.69 -4.96
CA LYS A 45 -3.06 -0.53 -5.51
C LYS A 45 -2.98 -0.49 -7.04
N ILE A 46 -1.82 -0.78 -7.62
CA ILE A 46 -1.59 -0.73 -9.06
C ILE A 46 -2.29 -1.89 -9.77
N GLN A 47 -2.05 -3.13 -9.34
CA GLN A 47 -2.54 -4.33 -10.01
C GLN A 47 -4.02 -4.60 -9.75
N ASN A 48 -4.48 -4.51 -8.50
CA ASN A 48 -5.82 -4.96 -8.12
C ASN A 48 -6.87 -3.84 -8.11
N PHE A 49 -6.44 -2.59 -7.90
CA PHE A 49 -7.33 -1.43 -7.88
C PHE A 49 -7.13 -0.50 -9.07
N LYS A 50 -6.26 -0.88 -10.01
CA LYS A 50 -5.96 -0.14 -11.23
C LYS A 50 -5.55 1.31 -10.98
N LYS A 51 -4.86 1.60 -9.87
CA LYS A 51 -4.42 2.95 -9.50
C LYS A 51 -2.91 3.10 -9.63
N GLY A 52 -2.46 3.21 -10.88
CA GLY A 52 -1.09 3.53 -11.27
C GLY A 52 -0.74 3.04 -12.68
N THR A 53 0.53 3.13 -13.05
CA THR A 53 1.08 2.80 -14.36
C THR A 53 1.98 1.56 -14.32
N TYR A 54 2.31 1.03 -15.50
CA TYR A 54 3.29 -0.04 -15.64
C TYR A 54 4.69 0.39 -15.19
N GLU A 55 5.12 1.62 -15.47
CA GLU A 55 6.44 2.11 -15.01
C GLU A 55 6.49 2.22 -13.49
N GLU A 56 5.43 2.75 -12.85
CA GLU A 56 5.32 2.76 -11.38
C GLU A 56 5.35 1.34 -10.79
N TYR A 57 4.81 0.34 -11.51
CA TYR A 57 4.89 -1.06 -11.13
C TYR A 57 6.33 -1.58 -11.20
N LYS A 58 7.05 -1.32 -12.30
CA LYS A 58 8.44 -1.77 -12.48
C LYS A 58 9.37 -1.24 -11.39
N GLU A 59 9.17 0.01 -10.98
CA GLU A 59 9.95 0.66 -9.92
C GLU A 59 9.75 0.08 -8.52
N LEU A 60 8.82 -0.85 -8.34
CA LEU A 60 8.63 -1.58 -7.08
C LEU A 60 9.61 -2.73 -6.92
N PHE A 61 10.35 -3.11 -7.96
CA PHE A 61 11.19 -4.31 -7.98
C PHE A 61 12.68 -3.97 -7.95
N SER A 62 13.49 -4.84 -7.32
CA SER A 62 14.96 -4.71 -7.30
C SER A 62 15.56 -4.81 -8.69
N ASN A 63 14.94 -5.58 -9.59
CA ASN A 63 15.31 -5.62 -10.99
C ASN A 63 14.12 -5.30 -11.91
N PRO A 64 13.96 -4.01 -12.29
CA PRO A 64 12.88 -3.56 -13.18
C PRO A 64 12.87 -4.20 -14.57
N ASN A 65 14.00 -4.79 -15.01
CA ASN A 65 14.13 -5.43 -16.31
C ASN A 65 13.74 -6.92 -16.28
N LYS A 66 13.56 -7.50 -15.08
CA LYS A 66 13.14 -8.89 -14.87
C LYS A 66 11.68 -9.03 -14.43
N VAL A 67 10.86 -8.02 -14.71
CA VAL A 67 9.42 -8.09 -14.49
C VAL A 67 8.70 -8.51 -15.77
N ILE A 68 7.46 -8.99 -15.62
CA ILE A 68 6.58 -9.32 -16.75
C ILE A 68 6.43 -8.16 -17.73
N THR A 69 6.15 -8.45 -19.01
CA THR A 69 5.97 -7.41 -20.04
C THR A 69 4.75 -6.53 -19.75
N LYS A 70 4.65 -5.38 -20.43
CA LYS A 70 3.51 -4.48 -20.30
C LYS A 70 2.19 -5.17 -20.68
N GLU A 71 2.22 -5.98 -21.74
CA GLU A 71 1.07 -6.74 -22.23
C GLU A 71 0.61 -7.76 -21.17
N GLN A 72 1.57 -8.50 -20.59
CA GLN A 72 1.29 -9.46 -19.52
C GLN A 72 0.75 -8.76 -18.26
N PHE A 73 1.33 -7.61 -17.90
CA PHE A 73 0.87 -6.79 -16.78
C PHE A 73 -0.57 -6.30 -16.98
N GLU A 74 -0.90 -5.75 -18.15
CA GLU A 74 -2.25 -5.26 -18.45
C GLU A 74 -3.25 -6.42 -18.55
N ALA A 75 -2.88 -7.56 -19.13
CA ALA A 75 -3.71 -8.75 -19.16
C ALA A 75 -4.03 -9.25 -17.74
N TYR A 76 -3.02 -9.33 -16.86
CA TYR A 76 -3.20 -9.66 -15.46
C TYR A 76 -4.09 -8.65 -14.75
N ARG A 77 -3.80 -7.36 -14.86
CA ARG A 77 -4.56 -6.27 -14.23
C ARG A 77 -6.03 -6.25 -14.67
N ASN A 78 -6.33 -6.64 -15.90
CA ASN A 78 -7.69 -6.64 -16.43
C ASN A 78 -8.49 -7.90 -16.12
N SER A 79 -7.84 -9.05 -16.02
CA SER A 79 -8.46 -10.33 -15.66
C SER A 79 -8.59 -10.53 -14.15
N ASN A 80 -7.67 -9.98 -13.37
CA ASN A 80 -7.59 -10.26 -11.94
C ASN A 80 -8.65 -9.49 -11.15
N LYS A 81 -9.49 -10.20 -10.40
CA LYS A 81 -10.33 -9.59 -9.38
C LYS A 81 -9.57 -9.64 -8.06
N SER A 82 -9.51 -8.51 -7.37
CA SER A 82 -8.85 -8.41 -6.06
C SER A 82 -9.31 -9.49 -5.06
N LYS A 83 -10.58 -9.92 -5.13
CA LYS A 83 -11.14 -10.99 -4.29
C LYS A 83 -10.61 -12.40 -4.61
N ASP A 84 -10.13 -12.62 -5.83
CA ASP A 84 -9.57 -13.91 -6.24
C ASP A 84 -8.15 -14.08 -5.67
N MET A 85 -7.40 -12.97 -5.61
CA MET A 85 -6.05 -12.92 -5.04
C MET A 85 -6.04 -12.81 -3.51
N PHE A 86 -6.96 -12.02 -2.94
CA PHE A 86 -7.04 -11.73 -1.51
C PHE A 86 -8.32 -12.31 -0.92
N LYS A 87 -8.20 -13.55 -0.41
CA LYS A 87 -9.31 -14.33 0.17
C LYS A 87 -10.02 -13.63 1.33
N TYR A 88 -9.31 -12.77 2.06
CA TYR A 88 -9.79 -12.02 3.22
C TYR A 88 -9.89 -10.54 2.88
N ASP A 89 -11.12 -10.03 2.87
CA ASP A 89 -11.41 -8.61 2.66
C ASP A 89 -10.80 -8.00 1.40
N GLY A 90 -10.75 -8.77 0.31
CA GLY A 90 -10.18 -8.38 -0.98
C GLY A 90 -10.87 -7.22 -1.70
N ASP A 91 -11.86 -6.57 -1.09
CA ASP A 91 -12.61 -5.45 -1.68
C ASP A 91 -12.03 -4.07 -1.33
N SER A 92 -11.07 -4.00 -0.40
CA SER A 92 -10.50 -2.75 0.09
C SER A 92 -9.01 -2.88 0.34
N ILE A 93 -8.21 -1.97 -0.25
CA ILE A 93 -6.76 -1.90 0.00
C ILE A 93 -6.48 -1.85 1.51
N LYS A 94 -7.24 -1.04 2.27
CA LYS A 94 -7.03 -0.91 3.72
C LYS A 94 -7.23 -2.25 4.43
N ARG A 95 -8.25 -3.02 4.05
CA ARG A 95 -8.54 -4.31 4.68
C ARG A 95 -7.54 -5.38 4.25
N ILE A 96 -7.18 -5.44 2.97
CA ILE A 96 -6.08 -6.30 2.48
C ILE A 96 -4.80 -6.04 3.26
N MET A 97 -4.41 -4.76 3.42
CA MET A 97 -3.20 -4.42 4.16
C MET A 97 -3.29 -4.71 5.66
N SER A 98 -4.49 -4.85 6.24
CA SER A 98 -4.63 -5.25 7.65
C SER A 98 -4.30 -6.71 7.91
N HIS A 99 -4.26 -7.52 6.85
CA HIS A 99 -3.85 -8.92 6.84
C HIS A 99 -2.37 -9.10 6.51
N MET A 100 -1.65 -8.02 6.23
CA MET A 100 -0.23 -8.07 5.89
C MET A 100 0.64 -8.05 7.15
N LYS A 101 1.64 -8.93 7.19
CA LYS A 101 2.66 -8.98 8.25
C LYS A 101 4.05 -8.97 7.64
N SER A 102 4.90 -8.06 8.09
CA SER A 102 6.33 -8.06 7.76
C SER A 102 7.16 -8.67 8.89
N GLU A 103 8.16 -9.46 8.54
CA GLU A 103 9.12 -10.07 9.47
C GLU A 103 10.54 -9.87 8.94
N GLU A 104 11.44 -9.43 9.82
CA GLU A 104 12.84 -9.27 9.46
C GLU A 104 13.52 -10.64 9.40
N GLU A 105 14.19 -10.89 8.29
CA GLU A 105 15.01 -12.10 8.08
C GLU A 105 16.50 -11.80 8.20
N GLY A 106 16.87 -10.53 8.03
CA GLY A 106 18.23 -10.04 8.16
C GLY A 106 18.26 -8.54 7.93
N LYS A 107 19.44 -7.94 8.08
CA LYS A 107 19.62 -6.51 7.87
C LYS A 107 19.08 -6.12 6.49
N ASP A 108 18.13 -5.18 6.48
CA ASP A 108 17.51 -4.65 5.27
C ASP A 108 16.80 -5.70 4.40
N LEU A 109 16.41 -6.86 4.97
CA LEU A 109 15.73 -7.96 4.29
C LEU A 109 14.52 -8.46 5.10
N TYR A 110 13.35 -8.44 4.49
CA TYR A 110 12.08 -8.78 5.13
C TYR A 110 11.27 -9.77 4.30
N LYS A 111 10.54 -10.65 4.97
CA LYS A 111 9.40 -11.36 4.39
C LYS A 111 8.12 -10.61 4.67
N VAL A 112 7.25 -10.50 3.67
CA VAL A 112 5.89 -9.99 3.83
C VAL A 112 4.89 -11.08 3.49
N TYR A 113 4.03 -11.38 4.45
CA TYR A 113 2.99 -12.40 4.37
C TYR A 113 1.61 -11.77 4.27
N TYR A 114 0.69 -12.47 3.61
CA TYR A 114 -0.74 -12.20 3.68
C TYR A 114 -1.43 -13.34 4.44
N LEU A 115 -2.00 -13.03 5.61
CA LEU A 115 -2.50 -14.00 6.59
C LEU A 115 -3.96 -13.69 6.94
N LYS A 116 -4.76 -14.68 7.35
CA LYS A 116 -6.12 -14.43 7.86
C LYS A 116 -6.09 -13.60 9.14
N ASN A 117 -5.07 -13.85 9.95
CA ASN A 117 -4.79 -13.10 11.17
C ASN A 117 -3.29 -12.81 11.24
N PRO A 118 -2.84 -11.54 11.09
CA PRO A 118 -1.42 -11.21 11.15
C PRO A 118 -0.79 -11.44 12.53
N ASN A 119 -1.60 -11.60 13.58
CA ASN A 119 -1.10 -11.86 14.93
C ASN A 119 -0.93 -13.36 15.21
N ASP A 120 -1.44 -14.24 14.34
CA ASP A 120 -1.28 -15.69 14.49
C ASP A 120 -0.10 -16.18 13.64
N ASN A 121 0.89 -16.78 14.30
CA ASN A 121 2.06 -17.33 13.61
C ASN A 121 1.81 -18.73 13.03
N LYS A 122 0.70 -19.41 13.36
CA LYS A 122 0.41 -20.76 12.86
C LYS A 122 0.23 -20.79 11.35
N GLU A 123 -0.36 -19.74 10.77
CA GLU A 123 -0.61 -19.66 9.33
C GLU A 123 0.65 -19.34 8.51
N LYS A 124 1.73 -18.84 9.14
CA LYS A 124 2.95 -18.42 8.44
C LYS A 124 3.67 -19.56 7.72
N ASN A 125 3.75 -20.73 8.36
CA ASN A 125 4.59 -21.84 7.88
C ASN A 125 4.21 -22.32 6.47
N ASN A 126 2.94 -22.13 6.08
CA ASN A 126 2.41 -22.53 4.79
C ASN A 126 1.99 -21.33 3.91
N ALA A 127 2.24 -20.10 4.35
CA ALA A 127 1.86 -18.91 3.62
C ALA A 127 2.91 -18.54 2.58
N SER A 128 2.47 -18.22 1.36
CA SER A 128 3.30 -17.54 0.38
C SER A 128 3.72 -16.16 0.92
N TYR A 129 4.92 -15.73 0.56
CA TYR A 129 5.47 -14.45 0.99
C TYR A 129 6.16 -13.72 -0.16
N TRP A 130 6.23 -12.39 -0.04
CA TRP A 130 7.13 -11.56 -0.82
C TRP A 130 8.42 -11.34 -0.05
N MET A 131 9.55 -11.38 -0.74
CA MET A 131 10.82 -10.91 -0.20
C MET A 131 10.96 -9.42 -0.51
N ILE A 132 11.24 -8.62 0.51
CA ILE A 132 11.43 -7.17 0.42
C ILE A 132 12.84 -6.83 0.87
N VAL A 133 13.56 -6.04 0.08
CA VAL A 133 14.94 -5.61 0.37
C VAL A 133 15.04 -4.09 0.34
N LYS A 134 15.93 -3.51 1.15
CA LYS A 134 16.24 -2.08 1.10
C LYS A 134 17.43 -1.84 0.15
N GLU A 135 17.20 -1.08 -0.91
CA GLU A 135 18.22 -0.66 -1.87
C GLU A 135 18.15 0.86 -2.04
N ASN A 136 19.30 1.55 -1.97
CA ASN A 136 19.36 3.01 -2.09
C ASN A 136 18.37 3.75 -1.19
N ASN A 137 18.23 3.26 0.06
CA ASN A 137 17.29 3.77 1.06
C ASN A 137 15.80 3.63 0.71
N LYS A 138 15.44 2.80 -0.27
CA LYS A 138 14.07 2.49 -0.70
C LYS A 138 13.77 1.00 -0.52
N TRP A 139 12.57 0.67 -0.03
CA TRP A 139 12.09 -0.72 0.03
C TRP A 139 11.55 -1.17 -1.32
N VAL A 140 12.04 -2.31 -1.83
CA VAL A 140 11.66 -2.91 -3.12
C VAL A 140 11.39 -4.40 -2.98
N ILE A 141 10.56 -4.95 -3.86
CA ILE A 141 10.27 -6.38 -4.00
C ILE A 141 11.47 -7.04 -4.67
N ARG A 142 12.03 -8.06 -4.02
CA ARG A 142 13.12 -8.84 -4.59
C ARG A 142 12.57 -9.80 -5.66
N ASN A 143 13.11 -9.71 -6.87
CA ASN A 143 12.80 -10.56 -8.03
C ASN A 143 14.05 -11.02 -8.81
#